data_AF-A0A9D1W343-F1
#
_entry.id   AF-A0A9D1W343-F1
#
_cell.length_a   1.000
_cell.length_b   1.000
_cell.length_c   1.000
_cell.angle_alpha   90.00
_cell.angle_beta   90.00
_cell.angle_gamma   90.00
#
_symmetry.space_group_name_H-M   'P 1'
#
loop_
_entity.id
_entity.type
_entity.pdbx_description
1 polymer ?
#
loop_
_entity_poly.entity_id
_entity_poly.type
_entity_poly.pdbx_seq_one_letter_code
_entity_poly.pdbx_strand_id
1 'polypeptide(L)'
;MEELVIGIDLCDTYTKICCFEEEKAWTVPTVICKKKETDQWFVGKEAYGLMLTGTGVMVDKLVSLASKGGTATIEGVCYSAGELLERFLEKVLEFPKREYGAEKIAQLAVALSRVDSAVIDALLKCADALKLPRQRLHIISHTEGFVYYAMSQKKEVWATQVGLFDLSDEGLFYYELKAQRGIRGMVVQAEGRPMEESFNLDILENASGARMADRILCSCGERLLQKKLFSAVFLTGKGFEKLDWADNFRKFLCSKRKVYGESELFARGAAYYAADFKRPKTAYPFACICEGRLKATVAMAVRQKEREIQLVMASAGDSWYDARSSVEVIAEGQDYVDLTITPLDVKKKRTVRIPLEGFPDRPDRTTRLGVSVGFLDENTMAVAIEDKGFGELFPATDAVVRREVRM
;
A
#
# COMPACT_ATOMS: atom_id res chain seq x y z
N MET A 1 -10.30 16.23 20.15
CA MET A 1 -9.05 16.43 19.36
C MET A 1 -9.33 17.48 18.30
N GLU A 2 -8.42 18.43 18.03
CA GLU A 2 -8.64 19.45 16.97
C GLU A 2 -8.37 18.93 15.56
N GLU A 3 -7.55 17.87 15.43
CA GLU A 3 -7.27 17.20 14.15
C GLU A 3 -7.29 15.67 14.35
N LEU A 4 -7.73 14.93 13.33
CA LEU A 4 -7.77 13.46 13.34
C LEU A 4 -6.60 12.84 12.57
N VAL A 5 -6.04 11.76 13.10
CA VAL A 5 -5.17 10.84 12.36
C VAL A 5 -5.99 9.60 12.03
N ILE A 6 -6.22 9.36 10.74
CA ILE A 6 -7.18 8.37 10.26
C ILE A 6 -6.46 7.29 9.46
N GLY A 7 -6.76 6.03 9.76
CA GLY A 7 -6.45 4.88 8.93
C GLY A 7 -7.71 4.31 8.30
N ILE A 8 -7.66 4.06 6.99
CA ILE A 8 -8.73 3.44 6.23
C ILE A 8 -8.22 2.13 5.65
N ASP A 9 -9.03 1.08 5.72
CA ASP A 9 -8.93 -0.13 4.90
C ASP A 9 -10.02 -0.01 3.82
N LEU A 10 -9.60 0.02 2.55
CA LEU A 10 -10.47 0.27 1.40
C LEU A 10 -10.42 -0.92 0.44
N CYS A 11 -11.49 -1.71 0.42
CA CYS A 11 -11.74 -2.77 -0.57
C CYS A 11 -13.12 -2.58 -1.24
N ASP A 12 -13.50 -3.43 -2.19
CA ASP A 12 -14.79 -3.31 -2.88
C ASP A 12 -16.00 -3.74 -2.03
N THR A 13 -15.76 -4.51 -0.96
CA THR A 13 -16.83 -5.07 -0.13
C THR A 13 -17.17 -4.14 1.03
N TYR A 14 -16.16 -3.77 1.83
CA TYR A 14 -16.31 -2.91 2.99
C TYR A 14 -15.12 -1.95 3.14
N THR A 15 -15.39 -0.76 3.62
CA THR A 15 -14.41 0.22 4.06
C THR A 15 -14.44 0.27 5.58
N LYS A 16 -13.27 0.04 6.19
CA LYS A 16 -13.09 0.16 7.64
C LYS A 16 -12.30 1.41 7.96
N ILE A 17 -12.73 2.14 8.99
CA ILE A 17 -12.12 3.41 9.40
C ILE A 17 -11.74 3.31 10.86
N CYS A 18 -10.52 3.68 11.18
CA CYS A 18 -10.00 3.78 12.55
C CYS A 18 -9.33 5.15 12.74
N CYS A 19 -9.47 5.71 13.94
CA CYS A 19 -8.67 6.87 14.36
C CYS A 19 -7.54 6.41 15.29
N PHE A 20 -6.38 7.05 15.21
CA PHE A 20 -5.27 6.75 16.12
C PHE A 20 -5.65 7.06 17.57
N GLU A 21 -5.29 6.17 18.50
CA GLU A 21 -5.63 6.21 19.94
C GLU A 21 -7.12 6.09 20.29
N GLU A 22 -7.97 5.86 19.29
CA GLU A 22 -9.40 5.71 19.47
C GLU A 22 -9.84 4.24 19.37
N GLU A 23 -10.76 3.83 20.24
CA GLU A 23 -11.26 2.46 20.26
C GLU A 23 -12.30 2.22 19.16
N LYS A 24 -13.14 3.22 18.89
CA LYS A 24 -14.25 3.13 17.94
C LYS A 24 -13.73 3.00 16.51
N ALA A 25 -14.31 2.05 15.80
CA ALA A 25 -14.11 1.87 14.38
C ALA A 25 -15.46 1.86 13.65
N TRP A 26 -15.41 2.17 12.36
CA TRP A 26 -16.56 2.12 11.48
C TRP A 26 -16.32 1.11 10.38
N THR A 27 -17.31 0.27 10.11
CA THR A 27 -17.33 -0.63 8.95
C THR A 27 -18.53 -0.25 8.09
N VAL A 28 -18.25 0.15 6.85
CA VAL A 28 -19.24 0.68 5.92
C VAL A 28 -19.14 -0.10 4.62
N PRO A 29 -20.23 -0.64 4.05
CA PRO A 29 -20.19 -1.23 2.72
C PRO A 29 -19.65 -0.21 1.71
N THR A 30 -18.75 -0.63 0.82
CA THR A 30 -18.09 0.25 -0.16
C THR A 30 -18.99 0.52 -1.36
N VAL A 31 -20.11 1.16 -1.06
CA VAL A 31 -21.21 1.45 -1.97
C VAL A 31 -21.62 2.89 -1.76
N ILE A 32 -21.90 3.59 -2.86
CA ILE A 32 -22.47 4.92 -2.84
C ILE A 32 -23.81 4.95 -3.55
N CYS A 33 -24.77 5.67 -2.97
CA CYS A 33 -26.11 5.82 -3.51
C CYS A 33 -26.42 7.29 -3.80
N LYS A 34 -26.85 7.58 -5.03
CA LYS A 34 -27.45 8.86 -5.39
C LYS A 34 -28.96 8.78 -5.20
N LYS A 35 -29.55 9.72 -4.47
CA LYS A 35 -31.00 9.86 -4.39
C LYS A 35 -31.53 10.45 -5.70
N LYS A 36 -32.50 9.78 -6.32
CA LYS A 36 -33.11 10.20 -7.59
C LYS A 36 -33.63 11.63 -7.51
N GLU A 37 -33.53 12.35 -8.63
CA GLU A 37 -34.02 13.72 -8.80
C GLU A 37 -33.35 14.75 -7.87
N THR A 38 -32.28 14.38 -7.16
CA THR A 38 -31.52 15.27 -6.28
C THR A 38 -30.02 15.06 -6.43
N ASP A 39 -29.21 16.01 -5.96
CA ASP A 39 -27.74 15.87 -5.92
C ASP A 39 -27.24 15.31 -4.57
N GLN A 40 -28.10 14.63 -3.82
CA GLN A 40 -27.75 14.07 -2.52
C GLN A 40 -27.19 12.65 -2.65
N TRP A 41 -26.06 12.43 -1.97
CA TRP A 41 -25.34 11.16 -1.95
C TRP A 41 -25.27 10.59 -0.53
N PHE A 42 -25.41 9.27 -0.45
CA PHE A 42 -25.55 8.52 0.79
C PHE A 42 -24.69 7.25 0.79
N VAL A 43 -24.30 6.81 1.97
CA VAL A 43 -23.53 5.57 2.23
C VAL A 43 -24.17 4.80 3.38
N GLY A 44 -23.79 3.54 3.58
CA GLY A 44 -24.27 2.73 4.69
C GLY A 44 -25.79 2.56 4.71
N LYS A 45 -26.41 2.57 5.90
CA LYS A 45 -27.84 2.27 6.07
C LYS A 45 -28.77 3.17 5.24
N GLU A 46 -28.42 4.45 5.10
CA GLU A 46 -29.22 5.42 4.35
C GLU A 46 -29.25 5.08 2.85
N ALA A 47 -28.11 4.67 2.28
CA ALA A 47 -28.02 4.20 0.90
C ALA A 47 -28.94 2.99 0.64
N TYR A 48 -28.91 1.99 1.52
CA TYR A 48 -29.78 0.82 1.39
C TYR A 48 -31.26 1.17 1.56
N GLY A 49 -31.61 2.10 2.45
CA GLY A 49 -32.99 2.58 2.59
C GLY A 49 -33.53 3.22 1.31
N LEU A 50 -32.73 4.02 0.61
CA LEU A 50 -33.11 4.60 -0.68
C LEU A 50 -33.27 3.54 -1.77
N MET A 51 -32.40 2.53 -1.79
CA MET A 51 -32.53 1.42 -2.73
C MET A 51 -33.83 0.62 -2.47
N LEU A 52 -34.10 0.25 -1.22
CA LEU A 52 -35.29 -0.52 -0.85
C LEU A 52 -36.60 0.19 -1.21
N THR A 53 -36.60 1.53 -1.15
CA THR A 53 -37.75 2.36 -1.53
C THR A 53 -37.81 2.67 -3.04
N GLY A 54 -36.82 2.24 -3.83
CA GLY A 54 -36.73 2.52 -5.26
C GLY A 54 -36.40 3.99 -5.59
N THR A 55 -36.00 4.78 -4.59
CA THR A 55 -35.70 6.22 -4.71
C THR A 55 -34.21 6.52 -4.84
N GLY A 56 -33.36 5.49 -4.88
CA GLY A 56 -31.92 5.63 -5.06
C GLY A 56 -31.37 4.82 -6.23
N VAL A 57 -30.19 5.21 -6.72
CA VAL A 57 -29.36 4.43 -7.64
C VAL A 57 -28.02 4.16 -6.96
N MET A 58 -27.68 2.89 -6.77
CA MET A 58 -26.44 2.48 -6.11
C MET A 58 -25.35 2.15 -7.12
N VAL A 59 -24.11 2.46 -6.75
CA VAL A 59 -22.91 1.98 -7.43
C VAL A 59 -22.02 1.31 -6.39
N ASP A 60 -21.63 0.08 -6.69
CA ASP A 60 -20.71 -0.74 -5.90
C ASP A 60 -19.36 -0.89 -6.64
N LYS A 61 -18.45 -1.68 -6.07
CA LYS A 61 -17.14 -2.02 -6.67
C LYS A 61 -16.33 -0.79 -7.07
N LEU A 62 -16.36 0.24 -6.22
CA LEU A 62 -15.77 1.54 -6.50
C LEU A 62 -14.26 1.47 -6.73
N VAL A 63 -13.56 0.59 -6.00
CA VAL A 63 -12.11 0.41 -6.12
C VAL A 63 -11.78 -0.29 -7.43
N SER A 64 -12.50 -1.37 -7.76
CA SER A 64 -12.37 -2.04 -9.07
C SER A 64 -12.69 -1.11 -10.24
N LEU A 65 -13.72 -0.27 -10.10
CA LEU A 65 -14.08 0.71 -11.13
C LEU A 65 -12.96 1.72 -11.32
N ALA A 66 -12.35 2.20 -10.22
CA ALA A 66 -11.22 3.14 -10.26
C ALA A 66 -9.99 2.53 -10.92
N SER A 67 -9.63 1.30 -10.54
CA SER A 67 -8.49 0.59 -11.12
C SER A 67 -8.64 0.39 -12.64
N LYS A 68 -9.87 0.19 -13.12
CA LYS A 68 -10.15 0.00 -14.55
C LYS A 68 -10.37 1.31 -15.33
N GLY A 69 -10.27 2.47 -14.67
CA GLY A 69 -10.62 3.76 -15.28
C GLY A 69 -12.09 3.81 -15.75
N GLY A 70 -12.96 3.08 -15.06
CA GLY A 70 -14.36 2.91 -15.43
C GLY A 70 -15.23 4.12 -15.14
N THR A 71 -16.49 4.02 -15.56
CA THR A 71 -17.52 5.03 -15.34
C THR A 71 -18.84 4.36 -14.94
N ALA A 72 -19.72 5.10 -14.29
CA ALA A 72 -21.11 4.69 -14.06
C ALA A 72 -22.05 5.81 -14.51
N THR A 73 -23.11 5.44 -15.24
CA THR A 73 -24.14 6.41 -15.66
C THR A 73 -25.31 6.35 -14.71
N ILE A 74 -25.61 7.49 -14.06
CA ILE A 74 -26.73 7.63 -13.11
C ILE A 74 -27.60 8.77 -13.61
N GLU A 75 -28.86 8.47 -13.92
CA GLU A 75 -29.84 9.46 -14.40
C GLU A 75 -29.36 10.25 -15.62
N GLY A 76 -28.67 9.58 -16.56
CA GLY A 76 -28.15 10.20 -17.78
C GLY A 76 -26.84 10.98 -17.60
N VAL A 77 -26.31 11.09 -16.38
CA VAL A 77 -25.01 11.70 -16.10
C VAL A 77 -23.96 10.61 -15.95
N CYS A 78 -22.88 10.72 -16.72
CA CYS A 78 -21.73 9.81 -16.64
C CYS A 78 -20.76 10.31 -15.57
N TYR A 79 -20.53 9.49 -14.55
CA TYR A 79 -19.56 9.76 -13.48
C TYR A 79 -18.34 8.86 -13.68
N SER A 80 -17.15 9.44 -13.59
CA SER A 80 -15.92 8.67 -13.48
C SER A 80 -15.83 7.95 -12.14
N ALA A 81 -15.08 6.85 -12.12
CA ALA A 81 -14.80 6.13 -10.89
C ALA A 81 -14.17 7.01 -9.79
N GLY A 82 -13.28 7.94 -10.19
CA GLY A 82 -12.65 8.88 -9.28
C GLY A 82 -13.66 9.80 -8.59
N GLU A 83 -14.63 10.35 -9.32
CA GLU A 83 -15.69 11.20 -8.75
C GLU A 83 -16.60 10.42 -7.78
N LEU A 84 -16.90 9.17 -8.09
CA LEU A 84 -17.71 8.32 -7.20
C LEU A 84 -16.94 7.95 -5.93
N LEU A 85 -15.66 7.63 -6.06
CA LEU A 85 -14.78 7.32 -4.93
C LEU A 85 -14.57 8.56 -4.04
N GLU A 86 -14.41 9.75 -4.63
CA GLU A 86 -14.33 11.02 -3.91
C GLU A 86 -15.55 11.25 -3.04
N ARG A 87 -16.75 11.14 -3.63
CA ARG A 87 -18.01 11.29 -2.90
C ARG A 87 -18.17 10.27 -1.80
N PHE A 88 -17.73 9.03 -2.05
CA PHE A 88 -17.78 7.98 -1.06
C PHE A 88 -16.87 8.30 0.12
N LEU A 89 -15.61 8.65 -0.15
CA LEU A 89 -14.62 9.01 0.87
C LEU A 89 -15.05 10.23 1.69
N GLU A 90 -15.59 11.26 1.04
CA GLU A 90 -16.16 12.43 1.73
C GLU A 90 -17.23 12.01 2.75
N LYS A 91 -18.15 11.13 2.35
CA LYS A 91 -19.24 10.66 3.22
C LYS A 91 -18.76 9.78 4.36
N VAL A 92 -17.82 8.88 4.13
CA VAL A 92 -17.35 7.98 5.21
C VAL A 92 -16.42 8.72 6.19
N LEU A 93 -15.67 9.73 5.73
CA LEU A 93 -14.84 10.58 6.61
C LEU A 93 -15.68 11.49 7.53
N GLU A 94 -16.96 11.75 7.22
CA GLU A 94 -17.86 12.46 8.13
C GLU A 94 -18.10 11.69 9.44
N PHE A 95 -18.01 10.36 9.43
CA PHE A 95 -18.28 9.53 10.61
C PHE A 95 -17.33 9.84 11.79
N PRO A 96 -16.00 9.74 11.64
CA PRO A 96 -15.09 10.12 12.71
C PRO A 96 -15.11 11.63 13.01
N LYS A 97 -15.30 12.50 11.99
CA LYS A 97 -15.38 13.96 12.20
C LYS A 97 -16.53 14.34 13.13
N ARG A 98 -17.72 13.78 12.89
CA ARG A 98 -18.92 14.02 13.72
C ARG A 98 -18.77 13.41 15.11
N GLU A 99 -18.23 12.19 15.21
CA GLU A 99 -18.03 11.52 16.50
C GLU A 99 -17.13 12.33 17.44
N TYR A 100 -16.02 12.84 16.91
CA TYR A 100 -14.98 13.49 17.71
C TYR A 100 -15.02 15.02 17.69
N GLY A 101 -16.00 15.61 16.99
CA GLY A 101 -16.13 17.06 16.85
C GLY A 101 -14.91 17.72 16.19
N ALA A 102 -14.26 17.00 15.27
CA ALA A 102 -13.02 17.43 14.61
C ALA A 102 -13.27 17.68 13.12
N GLU A 103 -12.95 18.87 12.62
CA GLU A 103 -13.17 19.20 11.21
C GLU A 103 -11.97 18.82 10.32
N LYS A 104 -10.76 18.82 10.90
CA LYS A 104 -9.50 18.68 10.17
C LYS A 104 -8.91 17.29 10.30
N ILE A 105 -8.24 16.87 9.24
CA ILE A 105 -7.46 15.64 9.19
C ILE A 105 -5.97 16.01 9.23
N ALA A 106 -5.28 15.56 10.28
CA ALA A 106 -3.85 15.74 10.47
C ALA A 106 -3.05 14.83 9.53
N GLN A 107 -3.46 13.57 9.41
CA GLN A 107 -2.85 12.54 8.57
C GLN A 107 -3.91 11.52 8.18
N LEU A 108 -3.88 11.04 6.94
CA LEU A 108 -4.76 10.01 6.41
C LEU A 108 -3.90 8.93 5.74
N ALA A 109 -4.03 7.69 6.16
CA ALA A 109 -3.48 6.55 5.45
C ALA A 109 -4.60 5.65 4.92
N VAL A 110 -4.48 5.22 3.66
CA VAL A 110 -5.42 4.30 3.01
C VAL A 110 -4.67 3.01 2.68
N ALA A 111 -5.08 1.92 3.32
CA ALA A 111 -4.62 0.57 3.03
C ALA A 111 -5.45 -0.04 1.90
N LEU A 112 -4.76 -0.63 0.92
CA LEU A 112 -5.36 -1.26 -0.27
C LEU A 112 -4.91 -2.72 -0.39
N SER A 113 -5.81 -3.59 -0.85
CA SER A 113 -5.46 -5.00 -1.13
C SER A 113 -4.46 -5.15 -2.27
N ARG A 114 -4.43 -4.17 -3.19
CA ARG A 114 -3.43 -4.01 -4.24
C ARG A 114 -3.12 -2.53 -4.45
N VAL A 115 -1.84 -2.21 -4.53
CA VAL A 115 -1.36 -0.84 -4.78
C VAL A 115 -1.27 -0.62 -6.29
N ASP A 116 -2.35 -0.12 -6.87
CA ASP A 116 -2.50 0.14 -8.32
C ASP A 116 -2.39 1.65 -8.63
N SER A 117 -1.72 2.00 -9.73
CA SER A 117 -1.46 3.41 -10.08
C SER A 117 -2.74 4.18 -10.39
N ALA A 118 -3.74 3.56 -11.02
CA ALA A 118 -5.01 4.23 -11.32
C ALA A 118 -5.82 4.50 -10.03
N VAL A 119 -5.78 3.57 -9.06
CA VAL A 119 -6.38 3.79 -7.74
C VAL A 119 -5.63 4.88 -6.97
N ILE A 120 -4.29 4.89 -7.01
CA ILE A 120 -3.47 5.96 -6.40
C ILE A 120 -3.86 7.33 -6.97
N ASP A 121 -3.91 7.45 -8.30
CA ASP A 121 -4.28 8.70 -8.97
C ASP A 121 -5.70 9.16 -8.59
N ALA A 122 -6.63 8.22 -8.44
CA ALA A 122 -7.98 8.52 -7.95
C ALA A 122 -7.95 9.03 -6.50
N LEU A 123 -7.21 8.39 -5.61
CA LEU A 123 -7.08 8.81 -4.21
C LEU A 123 -6.39 10.17 -4.06
N LEU A 124 -5.38 10.46 -4.88
CA LEU A 124 -4.72 11.78 -4.91
C LEU A 124 -5.71 12.88 -5.32
N LYS A 125 -6.55 12.63 -6.34
CA LYS A 125 -7.63 13.56 -6.72
C LYS A 125 -8.65 13.72 -5.60
N CYS A 126 -9.01 12.63 -4.92
CA CYS A 126 -9.91 12.68 -3.76
C CYS A 126 -9.32 13.57 -2.64
N ALA A 127 -8.02 13.45 -2.35
CA ALA A 127 -7.37 14.31 -1.36
C ALA A 127 -7.40 15.79 -1.75
N ASP A 128 -7.16 16.10 -3.03
CA ASP A 128 -7.25 17.47 -3.55
C ASP A 128 -8.68 18.04 -3.35
N ALA A 129 -9.73 17.24 -3.62
CA ALA A 129 -11.13 17.63 -3.39
C ALA A 129 -11.49 17.79 -1.90
N LEU A 130 -10.95 16.92 -1.05
CA LEU A 130 -11.07 17.01 0.41
C LEU A 130 -10.22 18.14 1.03
N LYS A 131 -9.47 18.88 0.20
CA LYS A 131 -8.51 19.92 0.62
C LYS A 131 -7.46 19.38 1.61
N LEU A 132 -7.11 18.11 1.47
CA LEU A 132 -6.07 17.45 2.24
C LEU A 132 -4.73 17.61 1.50
N PRO A 133 -3.74 18.31 2.08
CA PRO A 133 -2.41 18.39 1.47
C PRO A 133 -1.84 17.01 1.15
N ARG A 134 -1.21 16.86 -0.02
CA ARG A 134 -0.65 15.57 -0.47
C ARG A 134 0.31 14.95 0.53
N GLN A 135 1.08 15.75 1.27
CA GLN A 135 2.00 15.26 2.32
C GLN A 135 1.28 14.65 3.54
N ARG A 136 -0.05 14.79 3.62
CA ARG A 136 -0.90 14.21 4.66
C ARG A 136 -1.70 13.00 4.19
N LEU A 137 -1.66 12.67 2.89
CA LEU A 137 -2.25 11.44 2.37
C LEU A 137 -1.13 10.41 2.15
N HIS A 138 -1.36 9.21 2.67
CA HIS A 138 -0.47 8.08 2.53
C HIS A 138 -1.23 6.88 1.98
N ILE A 139 -0.61 6.13 1.08
CA ILE A 139 -1.22 4.94 0.49
C ILE A 139 -0.31 3.77 0.81
N ILE A 140 -0.86 2.73 1.43
CA ILE A 140 -0.10 1.56 1.86
C ILE A 140 -0.81 0.29 1.37
N SER A 141 -0.08 -0.82 1.25
CA SER A 141 -0.71 -2.12 1.00
C SER A 141 -1.34 -2.69 2.28
N HIS A 142 -2.25 -3.65 2.15
CA HIS A 142 -2.70 -4.48 3.28
C HIS A 142 -1.50 -5.16 3.97
N THR A 143 -0.52 -5.61 3.19
CA THR A 143 0.71 -6.20 3.73
C THR A 143 1.47 -5.21 4.61
N GLU A 144 1.56 -3.94 4.22
CA GLU A 144 2.17 -2.90 5.04
C GLU A 144 1.32 -2.52 6.25
N GLY A 145 -0.01 -2.39 6.09
CA GLY A 145 -0.92 -2.19 7.22
C GLY A 145 -0.75 -3.28 8.28
N PHE A 146 -0.63 -4.54 7.85
CA PHE A 146 -0.31 -5.66 8.74
C PHE A 146 1.05 -5.49 9.43
N VAL A 147 2.09 -5.01 8.73
CA VAL A 147 3.38 -4.70 9.35
C VAL A 147 3.24 -3.69 10.48
N TYR A 148 2.61 -2.54 10.22
CA TYR A 148 2.49 -1.50 11.24
C TYR A 148 1.60 -1.91 12.40
N TYR A 149 0.54 -2.68 12.15
CA TYR A 149 -0.28 -3.24 13.22
C TYR A 149 0.49 -4.25 14.09
N ALA A 150 1.18 -5.22 13.48
CA ALA A 150 1.90 -6.25 14.22
C ALA A 150 3.08 -5.67 15.00
N MET A 151 3.81 -4.71 14.41
CA MET A 151 4.99 -4.08 15.02
C MET A 151 4.62 -3.07 16.12
N SER A 152 3.38 -2.58 16.17
CA SER A 152 2.88 -1.76 17.28
C SER A 152 2.48 -2.57 18.51
N GLN A 153 2.35 -3.90 18.36
CA GLN A 153 2.08 -4.80 19.48
C GLN A 153 3.32 -5.02 20.36
N LYS A 154 3.10 -5.62 21.54
CA LYS A 154 4.17 -6.03 22.44
C LYS A 154 5.18 -6.93 21.72
N LYS A 155 6.46 -6.80 22.09
CA LYS A 155 7.59 -7.53 21.48
C LYS A 155 7.39 -9.06 21.37
N GLU A 156 6.65 -9.65 22.31
CA GLU A 156 6.28 -11.07 22.30
C GLU A 156 5.43 -11.50 21.10
N VAL A 157 4.63 -10.60 20.53
CA VAL A 157 3.77 -10.89 19.37
C VAL A 157 4.61 -11.09 18.11
N TRP A 158 5.68 -10.31 17.95
CA TRP A 158 6.57 -10.32 16.80
C TRP A 158 7.99 -10.80 17.18
N ALA A 159 8.08 -11.74 18.12
CA ALA A 159 9.35 -12.31 18.56
C ALA A 159 9.99 -13.20 17.48
N THR A 160 9.17 -13.91 16.69
CA THR A 160 9.60 -14.75 15.57
C THR A 160 8.87 -14.36 14.29
N GLN A 161 8.10 -15.27 13.68
CA GLN A 161 7.21 -14.94 12.57
C GLN A 161 5.80 -14.66 13.07
N VAL A 162 5.09 -13.81 12.32
CA VAL A 162 3.68 -13.51 12.54
C VAL A 162 2.92 -13.93 11.29
N GLY A 163 1.88 -14.74 11.46
CA GLY A 163 0.96 -15.09 10.39
C GLY A 163 -0.31 -14.25 10.47
N LEU A 164 -0.95 -14.01 9.34
CA LEU A 164 -2.29 -13.43 9.27
C LEU A 164 -3.11 -14.20 8.25
N PHE A 165 -4.29 -14.66 8.65
CA PHE A 165 -5.31 -15.15 7.73
C PHE A 165 -6.39 -14.07 7.61
N ASP A 166 -6.64 -13.66 6.37
CA ASP A 166 -7.75 -12.78 6.02
C ASP A 166 -8.76 -13.57 5.19
N LEU A 167 -9.98 -13.71 5.71
CA LEU A 167 -11.05 -14.43 5.06
C LEU A 167 -12.26 -13.51 4.87
N SER A 168 -12.53 -13.16 3.62
CA SER A 168 -13.61 -12.24 3.23
C SER A 168 -14.42 -12.81 2.06
N ASP A 169 -15.37 -12.02 1.55
CA ASP A 169 -16.12 -12.37 0.34
C ASP A 169 -15.22 -12.40 -0.92
N GLU A 170 -14.02 -11.81 -0.86
CA GLU A 170 -12.99 -11.89 -1.91
C GLU A 170 -12.17 -13.20 -1.88
N GLY A 171 -12.31 -13.98 -0.81
CA GLY A 171 -11.64 -15.26 -0.61
C GLY A 171 -10.69 -15.27 0.58
N LEU A 172 -9.73 -16.19 0.54
CA LEU A 172 -8.77 -16.45 1.60
C LEU A 172 -7.40 -15.92 1.19
N PHE A 173 -6.85 -15.02 2.00
CA PHE A 173 -5.50 -14.49 1.87
C PHE A 173 -4.68 -14.87 3.09
N TYR A 174 -3.39 -15.11 2.84
CA TYR A 174 -2.43 -15.36 3.90
C TYR A 174 -1.27 -14.38 3.78
N TYR A 175 -0.91 -13.79 4.92
CA TYR A 175 0.25 -12.93 5.07
C TYR A 175 1.23 -13.52 6.08
N GLU A 176 2.51 -13.34 5.82
CA GLU A 176 3.59 -13.72 6.72
C GLU A 176 4.53 -12.54 6.93
N LEU A 177 4.84 -12.25 8.18
CA LEU A 177 5.77 -11.20 8.58
C LEU A 177 6.94 -11.81 9.36
N LYS A 178 8.14 -11.28 9.10
CA LYS A 178 9.36 -11.64 9.80
C LYS A 178 10.19 -10.38 10.08
N ALA A 179 10.41 -10.10 11.37
CA ALA A 179 11.34 -9.06 11.80
C ALA A 179 12.72 -9.66 12.06
N GLN A 180 13.77 -9.08 11.47
CA GLN A 180 15.15 -9.52 11.65
C GLN A 180 16.08 -8.34 11.89
N ARG A 181 17.08 -8.53 12.76
CA ARG A 181 18.15 -7.54 12.97
C ARG A 181 19.23 -7.76 11.91
N GLY A 182 19.38 -6.81 11.00
CA GLY A 182 20.45 -6.76 10.02
C GLY A 182 21.61 -5.87 10.48
N ILE A 183 22.64 -5.78 9.65
CA ILE A 183 23.84 -4.96 9.88
C ILE A 183 23.48 -3.46 9.95
N ARG A 184 22.53 -3.02 9.14
CA ARG A 184 22.09 -1.61 9.04
C ARG A 184 20.89 -1.24 9.90
N GLY A 185 20.43 -2.15 10.77
CA GLY A 185 19.23 -1.96 11.58
C GLY A 185 18.21 -3.08 11.41
N MET A 186 17.03 -2.88 11.96
CA MET A 186 15.94 -3.85 11.85
C MET A 186 15.34 -3.82 10.45
N VAL A 187 15.09 -4.99 9.87
CA VAL A 187 14.38 -5.16 8.62
C VAL A 187 13.14 -5.99 8.92
N VAL A 188 11.98 -5.52 8.47
CA VAL A 188 10.72 -6.24 8.56
C VAL A 188 10.33 -6.62 7.15
N GLN A 189 10.33 -7.92 6.87
CA GLN A 189 9.88 -8.46 5.60
C GLN A 189 8.47 -9.00 5.78
N ALA A 190 7.57 -8.64 4.87
CA ALA A 190 6.23 -9.20 4.85
C ALA A 190 5.77 -9.50 3.43
N GLU A 191 5.04 -10.60 3.28
CA GLU A 191 4.50 -11.06 2.00
C GLU A 191 3.05 -11.47 2.19
N GLY A 192 2.18 -11.03 1.29
CA GLY A 192 0.79 -11.47 1.18
C GLY A 192 0.60 -12.33 -0.07
N ARG A 193 -0.28 -13.33 0.02
CA ARG A 193 -0.70 -14.12 -1.16
C ARG A 193 -2.14 -14.59 -1.04
N PRO A 194 -2.91 -14.58 -2.16
CA PRO A 194 -4.17 -15.30 -2.23
C PRO A 194 -3.91 -16.80 -2.10
N MET A 195 -4.84 -17.50 -1.46
CA MET A 195 -4.79 -18.96 -1.37
C MET A 195 -5.57 -19.59 -2.52
N GLU A 196 -4.93 -20.54 -3.20
CA GLU A 196 -5.56 -21.35 -4.26
C GLU A 196 -6.75 -22.14 -3.68
N GLU A 197 -6.56 -22.65 -2.47
CA GLU A 197 -7.56 -23.34 -1.67
C GLU A 197 -8.40 -22.28 -0.94
N SER A 198 -9.44 -21.78 -1.60
CA SER A 198 -10.37 -20.78 -1.04
C SER A 198 -11.84 -21.22 -1.20
N PHE A 199 -12.73 -20.54 -0.49
CA PHE A 199 -14.16 -20.78 -0.50
C PHE A 199 -14.92 -19.47 -0.27
N ASN A 200 -16.14 -19.40 -0.79
CA ASN A 200 -17.05 -18.30 -0.50
C ASN A 200 -17.70 -18.50 0.88
N LEU A 201 -17.93 -17.42 1.61
CA LEU A 201 -18.56 -17.45 2.94
C LEU A 201 -19.97 -18.06 2.96
N ASP A 202 -20.70 -18.05 1.84
CA ASP A 202 -22.04 -18.64 1.71
C ASP A 202 -22.05 -20.14 2.08
N ILE A 203 -20.93 -20.85 1.92
CA ILE A 203 -20.89 -22.28 2.29
C ILE A 203 -20.99 -22.49 3.81
N LEU A 204 -20.72 -21.46 4.61
CA LEU A 204 -20.80 -21.52 6.07
C LEU A 204 -22.26 -21.55 6.57
N GLU A 205 -23.24 -21.24 5.71
CA GLU A 205 -24.67 -21.27 6.06
C GLU A 205 -25.19 -22.69 6.36
N ASN A 206 -24.48 -23.73 5.92
CA ASN A 206 -24.83 -25.12 6.19
C ASN A 206 -23.68 -25.91 6.82
N ALA A 207 -24.03 -26.90 7.62
CA ALA A 207 -23.06 -27.67 8.42
C ALA A 207 -22.05 -28.47 7.57
N SER A 208 -22.41 -28.86 6.34
CA SER A 208 -21.48 -29.60 5.47
C SER A 208 -20.41 -28.69 4.88
N GLY A 209 -20.81 -27.50 4.42
CA GLY A 209 -19.90 -26.48 3.92
C GLY A 209 -18.99 -25.94 5.02
N ALA A 210 -19.51 -25.69 6.23
CA ALA A 210 -18.70 -25.34 7.40
C ALA A 210 -17.60 -26.37 7.69
N ARG A 211 -17.92 -27.68 7.69
CA ARG A 211 -16.91 -28.75 7.88
C ARG A 211 -15.89 -28.79 6.76
N MET A 212 -16.28 -28.50 5.52
CA MET A 212 -15.37 -28.43 4.39
C MET A 212 -14.42 -27.24 4.52
N ALA A 213 -14.96 -26.06 4.85
CA ALA A 213 -14.20 -24.84 5.11
C ALA A 213 -13.16 -25.04 6.22
N ASP A 214 -13.55 -25.67 7.34
CA ASP A 214 -12.64 -25.97 8.46
C ASP A 214 -11.49 -26.88 8.02
N ARG A 215 -11.78 -27.92 7.20
CA ARG A 215 -10.74 -28.79 6.62
C ARG A 215 -9.78 -28.04 5.70
N ILE A 216 -10.30 -27.14 4.86
CA ILE A 216 -9.48 -26.31 3.96
C ILE A 216 -8.54 -25.42 4.79
N LEU A 217 -9.07 -24.72 5.79
CA LEU A 217 -8.26 -23.88 6.66
C LEU A 217 -7.23 -24.69 7.46
N CYS A 218 -7.60 -25.86 7.99
CA CYS A 218 -6.66 -26.79 8.61
C CYS A 218 -5.50 -27.13 7.67
N SER A 219 -5.79 -27.57 6.45
CA SER A 219 -4.76 -27.94 5.48
C SER A 219 -3.84 -26.76 5.14
N CYS A 220 -4.42 -25.58 4.93
CA CYS A 220 -3.66 -24.33 4.74
C CYS A 220 -2.75 -24.06 5.94
N GLY A 221 -3.31 -24.07 7.15
CA GLY A 221 -2.59 -23.83 8.39
C GLY A 221 -1.45 -24.81 8.62
N GLU A 222 -1.66 -26.10 8.35
CA GLU A 222 -0.63 -27.13 8.48
C GLU A 222 0.53 -26.87 7.53
N ARG A 223 0.22 -26.62 6.25
CA ARG A 223 1.20 -26.34 5.20
C ARG A 223 2.01 -25.07 5.48
N LEU A 224 1.35 -24.01 5.95
CA LEU A 224 1.94 -22.69 6.15
C LEU A 224 2.71 -22.59 7.46
N LEU A 225 2.19 -23.19 8.53
CA LEU A 225 2.65 -22.90 9.89
C LEU A 225 3.49 -24.00 10.55
N GLN A 226 3.43 -25.27 10.10
CA GLN A 226 4.12 -26.36 10.83
C GLN A 226 5.65 -26.31 10.74
N LYS A 227 6.19 -25.84 9.61
CA LYS A 227 7.64 -25.86 9.34
C LYS A 227 8.41 -24.67 9.88
N LYS A 228 7.73 -23.68 10.46
CA LYS A 228 8.34 -22.44 10.95
C LYS A 228 7.83 -22.09 12.34
N LEU A 229 8.56 -21.24 13.05
CA LEU A 229 8.18 -20.78 14.39
C LEU A 229 7.39 -19.48 14.30
N PHE A 230 6.13 -19.53 14.74
CA PHE A 230 5.24 -18.38 14.79
C PHE A 230 4.96 -17.98 16.24
N SER A 231 5.21 -16.72 16.58
CA SER A 231 4.90 -16.16 17.89
C SER A 231 3.42 -15.80 18.02
N ALA A 232 2.82 -15.35 16.92
CA ALA A 232 1.41 -14.99 16.85
C ALA A 232 0.80 -15.30 15.49
N VAL A 233 -0.50 -15.55 15.48
CA VAL A 233 -1.34 -15.58 14.27
C VAL A 233 -2.53 -14.65 14.47
N PHE A 234 -2.74 -13.76 13.52
CA PHE A 234 -3.92 -12.90 13.44
C PHE A 234 -4.96 -13.52 12.50
N LEU A 235 -6.23 -13.29 12.83
CA LEU A 235 -7.39 -13.65 12.04
C LEU A 235 -8.20 -12.38 11.79
N THR A 236 -8.44 -12.05 10.52
CA THR A 236 -9.20 -10.87 10.10
C THR A 236 -10.16 -11.17 8.96
N GLY A 237 -11.10 -10.27 8.71
CA GLY A 237 -12.13 -10.46 7.70
C GLY A 237 -13.39 -11.14 8.24
N LYS A 238 -14.47 -11.01 7.48
CA LYS A 238 -15.84 -11.39 7.84
C LYS A 238 -15.97 -12.87 8.21
N GLY A 239 -15.19 -13.74 7.58
CA GLY A 239 -15.19 -15.18 7.87
C GLY A 239 -14.69 -15.55 9.27
N PHE A 240 -13.96 -14.65 9.94
CA PHE A 240 -13.43 -14.88 11.29
C PHE A 240 -14.14 -14.06 12.39
N GLU A 241 -15.20 -13.30 12.08
CA GLU A 241 -16.05 -12.65 13.09
C GLU A 241 -16.67 -13.67 14.05
N LYS A 242 -16.97 -14.87 13.53
CA LYS A 242 -17.36 -16.05 14.31
C LYS A 242 -16.48 -17.21 13.89
N LEU A 243 -15.89 -17.89 14.89
CA LEU A 243 -14.93 -18.99 14.71
C LEU A 243 -15.49 -20.36 15.11
N ASP A 244 -16.78 -20.42 15.43
CA ASP A 244 -17.50 -21.63 15.85
C ASP A 244 -17.58 -22.70 14.75
N TRP A 245 -17.54 -22.30 13.49
CA TRP A 245 -17.51 -23.21 12.35
C TRP A 245 -16.15 -23.88 12.11
N ALA A 246 -15.05 -23.33 12.67
CA ALA A 246 -13.67 -23.69 12.37
C ALA A 246 -12.96 -24.38 13.55
N ASP A 247 -13.62 -25.35 14.18
CA ASP A 247 -13.17 -25.97 15.43
C ASP A 247 -11.81 -26.67 15.32
N ASN A 248 -11.56 -27.40 14.22
CA ASN A 248 -10.28 -28.09 14.05
C ASN A 248 -9.17 -27.09 13.77
N PHE A 249 -9.42 -26.10 12.93
CA PHE A 249 -8.46 -25.05 12.62
C PHE A 249 -8.09 -24.25 13.86
N ARG A 250 -9.09 -23.87 14.67
CA ARG A 250 -8.88 -23.18 15.95
C ARG A 250 -8.01 -24.00 16.90
N LYS A 251 -8.31 -25.30 17.08
CA LYS A 251 -7.50 -26.20 17.92
C LYS A 251 -6.06 -26.30 17.42
N PHE A 252 -5.88 -26.43 16.11
CA PHE A 252 -4.56 -26.44 15.48
C PHE A 252 -3.80 -25.14 15.75
N LEU A 253 -4.43 -23.98 15.53
CA LEU A 253 -3.83 -22.67 15.75
C LEU A 253 -3.42 -22.46 17.22
N CYS A 254 -4.30 -22.72 18.17
CA CYS A 254 -4.08 -22.42 19.58
C CYS A 254 -3.13 -23.40 20.30
N SER A 255 -2.69 -24.48 19.64
CA SER A 255 -1.86 -25.52 20.27
C SER A 255 -0.43 -25.07 20.62
N LYS A 256 0.12 -24.08 19.91
CA LYS A 256 1.56 -23.71 20.02
C LYS A 256 1.84 -22.20 20.00
N ARG A 257 0.83 -21.35 19.80
CA ARG A 257 0.99 -19.92 19.48
C ARG A 257 -0.21 -19.12 19.94
N LYS A 258 -0.01 -17.82 20.15
CA LYS A 258 -1.09 -16.89 20.47
C LYS A 258 -1.90 -16.59 19.21
N VAL A 259 -3.21 -16.55 19.34
CA VAL A 259 -4.15 -16.27 18.24
C VAL A 259 -4.98 -15.06 18.62
N TYR A 260 -5.09 -14.11 17.71
CA TYR A 260 -5.81 -12.85 17.91
C TYR A 260 -6.83 -12.67 16.79
N GLY A 261 -8.08 -12.35 17.14
CA GLY A 261 -9.06 -11.87 16.19
C GLY A 261 -9.03 -10.35 16.16
N GLU A 262 -8.80 -9.76 14.99
CA GLU A 262 -8.79 -8.30 14.82
C GLU A 262 -9.48 -7.96 13.51
N SER A 263 -10.72 -7.49 13.60
CA SER A 263 -11.52 -7.16 12.42
C SER A 263 -11.00 -5.94 11.69
N GLU A 264 -10.39 -4.97 12.38
CA GLU A 264 -9.96 -3.69 11.80
C GLU A 264 -8.44 -3.60 11.58
N LEU A 265 -7.77 -4.74 11.45
CA LEU A 265 -6.30 -4.85 11.47
C LEU A 265 -5.62 -3.92 10.46
N PHE A 266 -6.07 -3.91 9.21
CA PHE A 266 -5.46 -3.08 8.16
C PHE A 266 -5.72 -1.58 8.40
N ALA A 267 -6.94 -1.19 8.81
CA ALA A 267 -7.28 0.19 9.13
C ALA A 267 -6.51 0.71 10.35
N ARG A 268 -6.36 -0.10 11.41
CA ARG A 268 -5.53 0.24 12.58
C ARG A 268 -4.05 0.34 12.21
N GLY A 269 -3.56 -0.59 11.39
CA GLY A 269 -2.22 -0.55 10.82
C GLY A 269 -1.94 0.75 10.06
N ALA A 270 -2.88 1.17 9.21
CA ALA A 270 -2.84 2.44 8.50
C ALA A 270 -2.86 3.64 9.47
N ALA A 271 -3.67 3.61 10.53
CA ALA A 271 -3.69 4.68 11.52
C ALA A 271 -2.35 4.81 12.26
N TYR A 272 -1.71 3.68 12.58
CA TYR A 272 -0.36 3.66 13.18
C TYR A 272 0.71 4.21 12.22
N TYR A 273 0.62 3.87 10.93
CA TYR A 273 1.47 4.41 9.88
C TYR A 273 1.34 5.94 9.82
N ALA A 274 0.11 6.44 9.67
CA ALA A 274 -0.21 7.86 9.59
C ALA A 274 0.25 8.63 10.84
N ALA A 275 0.07 8.06 12.04
CA ALA A 275 0.47 8.69 13.29
C ALA A 275 1.98 8.93 13.40
N ASP A 276 2.80 8.12 12.74
CA ASP A 276 4.26 8.23 12.83
C ASP A 276 4.78 9.54 12.22
N PHE A 277 4.09 10.09 11.21
CA PHE A 277 4.41 11.39 10.60
C PHE A 277 4.16 12.59 11.51
N LYS A 278 3.45 12.41 12.63
CA LYS A 278 3.30 13.45 13.66
C LYS A 278 4.46 13.46 14.66
N ARG A 279 5.36 12.47 14.60
CA ARG A 279 6.45 12.31 15.55
C ARG A 279 7.73 12.97 15.03
N PRO A 280 8.55 13.58 15.91
CA PRO A 280 9.87 14.10 15.51
C PRO A 280 10.85 12.97 15.17
N LYS A 281 10.62 11.77 15.69
CA LYS A 281 11.38 10.55 15.38
C LYS A 281 10.40 9.40 15.22
N THR A 282 10.68 8.55 14.22
CA THR A 282 9.86 7.36 13.97
C THR A 282 9.80 6.45 15.20
N ALA A 283 8.60 5.97 15.52
CA ALA A 283 8.36 4.88 16.47
C ALA A 283 8.75 3.51 15.89
N TYR A 284 8.96 3.45 14.57
CA TYR A 284 9.16 2.25 13.78
C TYR A 284 10.52 2.31 13.05
N PRO A 285 11.66 2.27 13.77
CA PRO A 285 13.00 2.39 13.18
C PRO A 285 13.44 1.09 12.48
N PHE A 286 12.70 0.66 11.46
CA PHE A 286 12.99 -0.48 10.62
C PHE A 286 12.81 -0.17 9.14
N ALA A 287 13.52 -0.89 8.27
CA ALA A 287 13.21 -0.92 6.85
C ALA A 287 12.06 -1.91 6.60
N CYS A 288 10.95 -1.44 6.03
CA CYS A 288 9.80 -2.27 5.67
C CYS A 288 9.96 -2.78 4.24
N ILE A 289 9.96 -4.09 4.04
CA ILE A 289 10.09 -4.71 2.71
C ILE A 289 8.86 -5.58 2.49
N CYS A 290 7.89 -5.03 1.76
CA CYS A 290 6.62 -5.65 1.47
C CYS A 290 6.03 -5.11 0.16
N GLU A 291 4.83 -5.57 -0.19
CA GLU A 291 4.08 -5.04 -1.34
C GLU A 291 3.92 -3.52 -1.27
N GLY A 292 4.23 -2.83 -2.36
CA GLY A 292 4.18 -1.36 -2.43
C GLY A 292 5.50 -0.68 -2.02
N ARG A 293 6.49 -1.44 -1.54
CA ARG A 293 7.82 -0.92 -1.16
C ARG A 293 8.91 -1.44 -2.07
N LEU A 294 9.92 -0.61 -2.32
CA LEU A 294 11.10 -1.03 -3.10
C LEU A 294 11.87 -2.14 -2.37
N LYS A 295 12.20 -3.21 -3.10
CA LYS A 295 12.92 -4.39 -2.55
C LYS A 295 14.44 -4.26 -2.63
N ALA A 296 14.94 -3.22 -3.28
CA ALA A 296 16.35 -2.96 -3.50
C ALA A 296 16.67 -1.47 -3.44
N THR A 297 17.88 -1.15 -2.98
CA THR A 297 18.45 0.19 -3.06
C THR A 297 19.07 0.41 -4.43
N VAL A 298 18.77 1.55 -5.06
CA VAL A 298 19.40 2.03 -6.29
C VAL A 298 20.42 3.09 -5.93
N ALA A 299 21.66 2.95 -6.40
CA ALA A 299 22.72 3.92 -6.18
C ALA A 299 23.56 4.15 -7.43
N MET A 300 24.18 5.32 -7.52
CA MET A 300 25.11 5.70 -8.59
C MET A 300 26.48 6.03 -7.97
N ALA A 301 27.55 5.52 -8.57
CA ALA A 301 28.90 5.94 -8.19
C ALA A 301 29.15 7.36 -8.72
N VAL A 302 29.49 8.30 -7.83
CA VAL A 302 29.80 9.68 -8.22
C VAL A 302 31.05 10.15 -7.49
N ARG A 303 31.79 11.07 -8.12
CA ARG A 303 32.93 11.74 -7.47
C ARG A 303 32.50 13.11 -6.93
N GLN A 304 32.53 13.27 -5.62
CA GLN A 304 32.25 14.54 -4.95
C GLN A 304 33.48 14.97 -4.14
N LYS A 305 34.02 16.16 -4.41
CA LYS A 305 35.23 16.69 -3.75
C LYS A 305 36.38 15.67 -3.75
N GLU A 306 36.67 15.11 -4.93
CA GLU A 306 37.70 14.08 -5.17
C GLU A 306 37.48 12.73 -4.47
N ARG A 307 36.36 12.54 -3.77
CA ARG A 307 35.99 11.27 -3.14
C ARG A 307 34.93 10.56 -3.94
N GLU A 308 35.15 9.28 -4.22
CA GLU A 308 34.14 8.42 -4.80
C GLU A 308 33.12 8.03 -3.72
N ILE A 309 31.85 8.31 -3.96
CA ILE A 309 30.74 8.00 -3.07
C ILE A 309 29.64 7.26 -3.84
N GLN A 310 28.87 6.45 -3.13
CA GLN A 310 27.66 5.84 -3.66
C GLN A 310 26.48 6.74 -3.33
N LEU A 311 26.02 7.52 -4.31
CA LEU A 311 24.84 8.36 -4.18
C LEU A 311 23.59 7.47 -4.27
N VAL A 312 22.82 7.39 -3.18
CA VAL A 312 21.56 6.63 -3.15
C VAL A 312 20.48 7.42 -3.88
N MET A 313 19.96 6.85 -4.96
CA MET A 313 18.87 7.41 -5.76
C MET A 313 17.50 6.98 -5.22
N ALA A 314 17.41 5.77 -4.65
CA ALA A 314 16.23 5.27 -3.96
C ALA A 314 16.63 4.14 -2.98
N SER A 315 15.98 4.05 -1.83
CA SER A 315 16.30 3.05 -0.81
C SER A 315 15.32 1.89 -0.81
N ALA A 316 15.81 0.68 -0.49
CA ALA A 316 14.93 -0.42 -0.15
C ALA A 316 14.03 -0.03 1.03
N GLY A 317 12.72 -0.20 0.87
CA GLY A 317 11.69 0.20 1.82
C GLY A 317 11.03 1.55 1.54
N ASP A 318 11.53 2.32 0.56
CA ASP A 318 10.81 3.50 0.08
C ASP A 318 9.51 3.07 -0.63
N SER A 319 8.48 3.91 -0.54
CA SER A 319 7.25 3.71 -1.30
C SER A 319 7.53 3.93 -2.78
N TRP A 320 7.17 2.98 -3.64
CA TRP A 320 7.55 3.09 -5.06
C TRP A 320 6.93 4.30 -5.75
N TYR A 321 5.70 4.69 -5.38
CA TYR A 321 4.97 5.78 -6.04
C TYR A 321 5.47 7.17 -5.61
N ASP A 322 6.08 7.28 -4.43
CA ASP A 322 6.71 8.51 -3.93
C ASP A 322 8.23 8.55 -4.19
N ALA A 323 8.85 7.39 -4.46
CA ALA A 323 10.29 7.29 -4.69
C ALA A 323 10.67 7.91 -6.03
N ARG A 324 11.09 9.18 -5.97
CA ARG A 324 11.63 9.90 -7.11
C ARG A 324 12.87 10.69 -6.71
N SER A 325 13.91 10.61 -7.52
CA SER A 325 15.11 11.42 -7.36
C SER A 325 15.57 11.99 -8.69
N SER A 326 16.19 13.16 -8.64
CA SER A 326 16.83 13.78 -9.80
C SER A 326 18.15 14.39 -9.34
N VAL A 327 19.22 14.12 -10.07
CA VAL A 327 20.56 14.66 -9.80
C VAL A 327 21.20 15.13 -11.09
N GLU A 328 21.97 16.21 -11.01
CA GLU A 328 22.87 16.63 -12.09
C GLU A 328 24.28 16.13 -11.83
N VAL A 329 24.87 15.45 -12.81
CA VAL A 329 26.25 14.96 -12.77
C VAL A 329 27.01 15.37 -14.04
N ILE A 330 28.34 15.32 -13.99
CA ILE A 330 29.20 15.62 -15.14
C ILE A 330 29.85 14.32 -15.57
N ALA A 331 29.72 13.97 -16.85
CA ALA A 331 30.39 12.80 -17.43
C ALA A 331 31.90 13.06 -17.51
N GLU A 332 32.71 12.09 -17.06
CA GLU A 332 34.17 12.10 -17.14
C GLU A 332 34.62 11.18 -18.30
N GLY A 333 34.15 11.50 -19.51
CA GLY A 333 34.49 10.80 -20.75
C GLY A 333 33.71 9.51 -20.98
N GLN A 334 32.80 9.13 -20.08
CA GLN A 334 31.91 7.99 -20.27
C GLN A 334 30.74 8.33 -21.20
N ASP A 335 30.40 7.41 -22.09
CA ASP A 335 29.21 7.41 -22.93
C ASP A 335 28.07 6.57 -22.31
N TYR A 336 28.08 6.41 -20.98
CA TYR A 336 27.06 5.66 -20.23
C TYR A 336 26.89 6.15 -18.79
N VAL A 337 25.78 5.77 -18.18
CA VAL A 337 25.52 5.88 -16.73
C VAL A 337 25.35 4.48 -16.14
N ASP A 338 26.06 4.19 -15.06
CA ASP A 338 25.94 2.93 -14.31
C ASP A 338 25.10 3.12 -13.04
N LEU A 339 24.03 2.34 -12.91
CA LEU A 339 23.20 2.27 -11.70
C LEU A 339 23.40 0.91 -11.02
N THR A 340 23.74 0.95 -9.74
CA THR A 340 23.91 -0.23 -8.89
C THR A 340 22.61 -0.53 -8.17
N ILE A 341 22.07 -1.73 -8.38
CA ILE A 341 20.88 -2.24 -7.69
C ILE A 341 21.34 -3.23 -6.63
N THR A 342 20.98 -2.97 -5.37
CA THR A 342 21.35 -3.80 -4.21
C THR A 342 20.10 -4.30 -3.49
N PRO A 343 19.65 -5.54 -3.77
CA PRO A 343 18.57 -6.19 -3.02
C PRO A 343 18.98 -6.49 -1.57
N LEU A 344 18.02 -6.95 -0.75
CA LEU A 344 18.31 -7.44 0.60
C LEU A 344 19.36 -8.56 0.63
N ASP A 345 19.30 -9.48 -0.34
CA ASP A 345 20.38 -10.43 -0.57
C ASP A 345 21.48 -9.74 -1.37
N VAL A 346 22.48 -9.24 -0.66
CA VAL A 346 23.62 -8.49 -1.23
C VAL A 346 24.38 -9.30 -2.29
N LYS A 347 24.29 -10.64 -2.28
CA LYS A 347 24.90 -11.48 -3.33
C LYS A 347 24.25 -11.30 -4.69
N LYS A 348 23.01 -10.81 -4.74
CA LYS A 348 22.26 -10.49 -5.96
C LYS A 348 22.49 -9.06 -6.45
N LYS A 349 23.43 -8.32 -5.84
CA LYS A 349 23.83 -6.98 -6.30
C LYS A 349 24.24 -7.05 -7.77
N ARG A 350 23.74 -6.11 -8.57
CA ARG A 350 24.09 -5.98 -9.99
C ARG A 350 24.21 -4.52 -10.40
N THR A 351 24.96 -4.28 -11.47
CA THR A 351 25.07 -2.97 -12.12
C THR A 351 24.34 -3.00 -13.45
N VAL A 352 23.56 -1.96 -13.70
CA VAL A 352 22.86 -1.74 -14.97
C VAL A 352 23.51 -0.54 -15.65
N ARG A 353 24.04 -0.78 -16.84
CA ARG A 353 24.66 0.24 -17.69
C ARG A 353 23.63 0.78 -18.68
N ILE A 354 23.48 2.09 -18.73
CA ILE A 354 22.59 2.80 -19.65
C ILE A 354 23.44 3.64 -20.59
N PRO A 355 23.60 3.26 -21.86
CA PRO A 355 24.33 4.05 -22.86
C PRO A 355 23.67 5.41 -23.11
N LEU A 356 24.48 6.44 -23.35
CA LEU A 356 24.08 7.81 -23.68
C LEU A 356 23.81 7.94 -25.19
N GLU A 357 22.97 7.06 -25.74
CA GLU A 357 22.63 7.07 -27.17
C GLU A 357 22.03 8.41 -27.60
N GLY A 358 22.57 9.00 -28.67
CA GLY A 358 22.13 10.29 -29.20
C GLY A 358 22.70 11.51 -28.48
N PHE A 359 23.53 11.34 -27.44
CA PHE A 359 24.25 12.45 -26.83
C PHE A 359 25.38 12.94 -27.74
N PRO A 360 25.71 14.24 -27.70
CA PRO A 360 26.77 14.79 -28.51
C PRO A 360 28.15 14.32 -28.04
N ASP A 361 29.04 14.09 -29.00
CA ASP A 361 30.45 13.87 -28.72
C ASP A 361 31.10 15.20 -28.32
N ARG A 362 31.59 15.29 -27.09
CA ARG A 362 32.20 16.49 -26.54
C ARG A 362 33.45 16.13 -25.73
N PRO A 363 34.38 17.08 -25.53
CA PRO A 363 35.55 16.85 -24.68
C PRO A 363 35.18 16.37 -23.26
N ASP A 364 36.13 15.74 -22.60
CA ASP A 364 35.95 15.27 -21.23
C ASP A 364 35.43 16.38 -20.29
N ARG A 365 34.50 16.04 -19.40
CA ARG A 365 33.86 16.94 -18.42
C ARG A 365 33.05 18.10 -19.01
N THR A 366 32.59 17.98 -20.25
CA THR A 366 31.76 19.00 -20.92
C THR A 366 30.34 18.54 -21.25
N THR A 367 29.93 17.40 -20.68
CA THR A 367 28.56 16.89 -20.75
C THR A 367 27.97 16.83 -19.35
N ARG A 368 26.96 17.68 -19.09
CA ARG A 368 26.18 17.69 -17.84
C ARG A 368 24.91 16.89 -18.05
N LEU A 369 24.73 15.85 -17.26
CA LEU A 369 23.61 14.93 -17.32
C LEU A 369 22.61 15.25 -16.22
N GLY A 370 21.34 15.41 -16.56
CA GLY A 370 20.23 15.32 -15.60
C GLY A 370 19.76 13.87 -15.52
N VAL A 371 20.04 13.18 -14.43
CA VAL A 371 19.63 11.78 -14.20
C VAL A 371 18.44 11.76 -13.25
N SER A 372 17.27 11.40 -13.77
CA SER A 372 16.03 11.20 -13.01
C SER A 372 15.70 9.72 -12.89
N VAL A 373 15.36 9.30 -11.67
CA VAL A 373 14.89 7.95 -11.35
C VAL A 373 13.50 8.03 -10.73
N GLY A 374 12.58 7.20 -11.21
CA GLY A 374 11.28 6.93 -10.62
C GLY A 374 10.91 5.45 -10.81
N PHE A 375 9.70 5.06 -10.41
CA PHE A 375 9.26 3.67 -10.46
C PHE A 375 7.83 3.57 -11.02
N LEU A 376 7.62 2.60 -11.91
CA LEU A 376 6.29 2.27 -12.45
C LEU A 376 5.54 1.32 -11.53
N ASP A 377 6.29 0.45 -10.85
CA ASP A 377 5.85 -0.47 -9.81
C ASP A 377 7.04 -0.84 -8.91
N GLU A 378 6.82 -1.66 -7.88
CA GLU A 378 7.85 -2.08 -6.92
C GLU A 378 9.04 -2.87 -7.52
N ASN A 379 8.91 -3.36 -8.75
CA ASN A 379 9.88 -4.17 -9.48
C ASN A 379 10.41 -3.49 -10.76
N THR A 380 9.90 -2.32 -11.13
CA THR A 380 10.24 -1.66 -12.41
C THR A 380 10.63 -0.20 -12.18
N MET A 381 11.92 0.08 -12.34
CA MET A 381 12.49 1.43 -12.29
C MET A 381 12.42 2.08 -13.68
N ALA A 382 12.00 3.33 -13.74
CA ALA A 382 12.08 4.18 -14.92
C ALA A 382 13.18 5.23 -14.75
N VAL A 383 14.11 5.29 -15.71
CA VAL A 383 15.25 6.22 -15.72
C VAL A 383 15.13 7.14 -16.92
N ALA A 384 15.34 8.43 -16.70
CA ALA A 384 15.51 9.43 -17.75
C ALA A 384 16.86 10.14 -17.57
N ILE A 385 17.65 10.21 -18.65
CA ILE A 385 18.93 10.91 -18.69
C ILE A 385 18.84 11.98 -19.77
N GLU A 386 19.06 13.24 -19.39
CA GLU A 386 18.92 14.41 -20.27
C GLU A 386 20.25 15.18 -20.37
N ASP A 387 20.61 15.65 -21.58
CA ASP A 387 21.74 16.58 -21.75
C ASP A 387 21.35 17.99 -21.30
N LYS A 388 21.89 18.43 -20.17
CA LYS A 388 21.64 19.78 -19.64
C LYS A 388 22.63 20.83 -20.15
N GLY A 389 23.67 20.41 -20.88
CA GLY A 389 24.73 21.30 -21.35
C GLY A 389 25.35 22.19 -20.25
N PHE A 390 26.10 23.21 -20.68
CA PHE A 390 26.72 24.25 -19.86
C PHE A 390 26.38 25.67 -20.38
N GLY A 391 25.17 25.86 -20.89
CA GLY A 391 24.76 27.12 -21.52
C GLY A 391 25.47 27.32 -22.86
N GLU A 392 25.96 28.53 -23.14
CA GLU A 392 26.56 28.87 -24.43
C GLU A 392 27.87 28.10 -24.73
N LEU A 393 28.63 27.72 -23.70
CA LEU A 393 29.89 26.98 -23.86
C LEU A 393 29.66 25.59 -24.48
N PHE A 394 28.61 24.92 -24.01
CA PHE A 394 28.16 23.63 -24.52
C PHE A 394 26.63 23.60 -24.46
N PRO A 395 25.93 24.01 -25.53
CA PRO A 395 24.47 24.12 -25.52
C PRO A 395 23.80 22.81 -25.15
N ALA A 396 22.78 22.84 -24.29
CA ALA A 396 21.94 21.68 -24.05
C ALA A 396 21.36 21.19 -25.38
N THR A 397 21.28 19.88 -25.55
CA THR A 397 20.59 19.25 -26.68
C THR A 397 19.24 18.72 -26.24
N ASP A 398 18.39 18.35 -27.19
CA ASP A 398 17.14 17.63 -26.91
C ASP A 398 17.38 16.12 -26.67
N ALA A 399 18.63 15.70 -26.49
CA ALA A 399 18.99 14.31 -26.26
C ALA A 399 18.46 13.83 -24.91
N VAL A 400 17.61 12.81 -24.96
CA VAL A 400 17.03 12.15 -23.79
C VAL A 400 17.05 10.64 -23.99
N VAL A 401 17.67 9.92 -23.07
CA VAL A 401 17.58 8.46 -23.00
C VAL A 401 16.57 8.10 -21.93
N ARG A 402 15.58 7.26 -22.28
CA ARG A 402 14.63 6.67 -21.34
C ARG A 402 14.81 5.17 -21.28
N ARG A 403 14.89 4.62 -20.07
CA ARG A 403 15.07 3.17 -19.87
C ARG A 403 14.22 2.67 -18.73
N GLU A 404 13.51 1.58 -18.98
CA GLU A 404 12.89 0.76 -17.94
C GLU A 404 13.86 -0.35 -17.54
N VAL A 405 14.01 -0.54 -16.23
CA VAL A 405 14.96 -1.47 -15.63
C VAL A 405 14.23 -2.29 -14.59
N ARG A 406 14.25 -3.61 -14.76
CA ARG A 406 13.75 -4.52 -13.73
C ARG A 406 14.66 -4.47 -12.51
N MET A 407 14.09 -4.41 -11.32
CA MET A 407 14.79 -4.37 -10.04
C MET A 407 15.31 -5.72 -9.57
#